data_AF-A0A7R9AH58-F1
#
_entry.id   AF-A0A7R9AH58-F1
#
_cell.length_a   1.000
_cell.length_b   1.000
_cell.length_c   1.000
_cell.angle_alpha   90.00
_cell.angle_beta   90.00
_cell.angle_gamma   90.00
#
_symmetry.space_group_name_H-M   'P 1'
#
loop_
_entity.id
_entity.type
_entity.pdbx_description
1 polymer ?
#
loop_
_entity_poly.entity_id
_entity_poly.type
_entity_poly.pdbx_seq_one_letter_code
_entity_poly.pdbx_strand_id
1 'polypeptide(L)'
;MSQRLSGIARPDLRIRREYVFQQLRDESGELQNGAEVEGRCEKGCTLEYRPVCGSDFQTYPNICAFQVAQCKNPRLRLRHHGKC
;
A
#
# COMPACT_ATOMS: atom_id res chain seq x y z
N MET A 1 42.82 -14.86 32.30
CA MET A 1 42.72 -14.71 30.84
C MET A 1 41.45 -15.38 30.35
N SER A 2 40.44 -14.63 29.90
CA SER A 2 39.57 -14.99 28.75
C SER A 2 38.48 -13.92 28.53
N GLN A 3 38.79 -13.00 27.61
CA GLN A 3 37.98 -12.29 26.61
C GLN A 3 36.49 -11.98 26.83
N ARG A 4 36.24 -10.68 27.07
CA ARG A 4 35.38 -9.69 26.36
C ARG A 4 34.08 -10.10 25.62
N LEU A 5 33.02 -9.35 25.97
CA LEU A 5 31.97 -8.69 25.16
C LEU A 5 30.97 -9.63 24.45
N SER A 6 29.64 -9.49 24.50
CA SER A 6 28.76 -8.33 24.34
C SER A 6 27.31 -8.85 24.52
N GLY A 7 26.35 -8.02 24.91
CA GLY A 7 24.93 -8.34 24.66
C GLY A 7 24.00 -8.08 25.83
N ILE A 8 23.53 -6.85 25.88
CA ILE A 8 22.52 -6.30 26.77
C ILE A 8 21.20 -7.11 26.73
N ALA A 9 20.65 -7.32 27.94
CA ALA A 9 19.24 -7.54 28.30
C ALA A 9 18.42 -8.63 27.57
N ARG A 10 18.10 -9.69 28.32
CA ARG A 10 16.79 -10.36 28.29
C ARG A 10 15.73 -9.34 28.72
N PRO A 11 14.48 -9.34 28.20
CA PRO A 11 13.51 -10.28 28.75
C PRO A 11 12.32 -10.69 27.85
N ASP A 12 11.78 -11.86 28.19
CA ASP A 12 10.36 -12.24 28.18
C ASP A 12 9.51 -12.15 26.91
N LEU A 13 9.58 -13.23 26.14
CA LEU A 13 8.49 -13.71 25.29
C LEU A 13 7.36 -14.27 26.18
N ARG A 14 6.43 -13.43 26.67
CA ARG A 14 5.03 -13.82 26.86
C ARG A 14 4.16 -12.64 27.30
N ILE A 15 3.08 -12.44 26.54
CA ILE A 15 1.90 -11.63 26.89
C ILE A 15 2.11 -10.10 26.84
N ARG A 16 2.05 -9.54 25.64
CA ARG A 16 1.15 -8.42 25.29
C ARG A 16 1.38 -8.02 23.84
N ARG A 17 0.54 -8.53 22.96
CA ARG A 17 -0.03 -7.83 21.80
C ARG A 17 -0.67 -8.86 20.89
N GLU A 18 -1.97 -9.05 21.06
CA GLU A 18 -2.91 -9.44 20.00
C GLU A 18 -2.91 -8.40 18.84
N TYR A 19 -1.72 -8.01 18.37
CA TYR A 19 -1.53 -6.95 17.40
C TYR A 19 -0.28 -7.18 16.55
N VAL A 20 0.05 -8.45 16.29
CA VAL A 20 0.94 -8.83 15.19
C VAL A 20 0.05 -9.16 13.99
N PHE A 21 -0.63 -8.11 13.52
CA PHE A 21 -1.39 -8.12 12.27
C PHE A 21 -0.48 -7.65 11.13
N GLN A 22 0.71 -8.24 11.02
CA GLN A 22 1.67 -7.89 9.98
C GLN A 22 2.64 -9.04 9.78
N GLN A 23 2.32 -9.90 8.81
CA GLN A 23 3.17 -10.16 7.64
C GLN A 23 2.71 -11.43 6.92
N LEU A 24 1.52 -11.37 6.31
CA LEU A 24 1.39 -11.96 4.97
C LEU A 24 1.92 -10.89 4.02
N ARG A 25 3.20 -11.05 3.69
CA ARG A 25 3.91 -10.26 2.71
C ARG A 25 3.46 -10.85 1.37
N ASP A 26 2.44 -10.25 0.78
CA ASP A 26 1.97 -10.61 -0.55
C ASP A 26 3.15 -10.60 -1.53
N GLU A 27 3.44 -11.77 -2.07
CA GLU A 27 4.16 -11.92 -3.33
C GLU A 27 3.25 -11.45 -4.47
N SER A 28 3.86 -10.74 -5.43
CA SER A 28 3.31 -10.26 -6.72
C SER A 28 2.58 -8.91 -6.73
N GLY A 29 3.22 -7.92 -7.37
CA GLY A 29 2.62 -6.63 -7.70
C GLY A 29 3.63 -5.59 -8.20
N GLU A 30 4.19 -5.84 -9.37
CA GLU A 30 5.26 -5.08 -10.02
C GLU A 30 4.90 -3.62 -10.39
N LEU A 31 5.90 -2.75 -10.21
CA LEU A 31 6.25 -1.51 -10.92
C LEU A 31 5.16 -0.74 -11.71
N GLN A 32 4.88 0.50 -11.31
CA GLN A 32 4.41 1.54 -12.25
C GLN A 32 5.12 2.87 -12.02
N ASN A 33 6.32 2.98 -12.59
CA ASN A 33 6.84 4.26 -13.06
C ASN A 33 5.89 4.76 -14.16
N GLY A 34 5.25 5.91 -13.96
CA GLY A 34 4.32 6.44 -14.96
C GLY A 34 3.85 7.85 -14.62
N ALA A 35 4.74 8.83 -14.78
CA ALA A 35 4.37 10.24 -14.67
C ALA A 35 5.19 11.10 -15.65
N GLU A 36 4.98 10.90 -16.95
CA GLU A 36 5.03 11.98 -17.95
C GLU A 36 4.45 11.52 -19.30
N VAL A 37 3.12 11.60 -19.46
CA VAL A 37 2.52 11.77 -20.80
C VAL A 37 1.32 12.71 -20.65
N GLU A 38 1.54 13.96 -21.04
CA GLU A 38 0.51 14.98 -21.26
C GLU A 38 -0.62 14.41 -22.14
N GLY A 39 -1.84 14.31 -21.61
CA GLY A 39 -3.06 14.37 -22.43
C GLY A 39 -3.87 13.09 -22.69
N ARG A 40 -3.61 11.92 -22.10
CA ARG A 40 -4.54 10.76 -22.19
C ARG A 40 -4.67 9.96 -20.89
N CYS A 41 -5.21 10.59 -19.85
CA CYS A 41 -5.61 9.87 -18.63
C CYS A 41 -6.98 9.20 -18.74
N GLU A 42 -7.72 9.42 -19.82
CA GLU A 42 -9.02 8.80 -20.05
C GLU A 42 -8.85 7.41 -20.65
N LYS A 43 -8.91 6.39 -19.79
CA LYS A 43 -8.93 4.98 -20.19
C LYS A 43 -10.34 4.43 -20.00
N GLY A 44 -10.79 3.61 -20.95
CA GLY A 44 -12.02 2.84 -20.79
C GLY A 44 -11.83 1.82 -19.66
N CYS A 45 -12.61 1.96 -18.59
CA CYS A 45 -12.60 1.03 -17.45
C CYS A 45 -13.81 0.09 -17.52
N THR A 46 -13.65 -1.11 -16.97
CA THR A 46 -14.78 -2.01 -16.75
C THR A 46 -15.73 -1.45 -15.69
N LEU A 47 -17.00 -1.83 -15.75
CA LEU A 47 -18.03 -1.43 -14.77
C LEU A 47 -18.00 -2.29 -13.49
N GLU A 48 -16.94 -3.09 -13.31
CA GLU A 48 -16.73 -3.91 -12.12
C GLU A 48 -16.59 -3.03 -10.88
N TYR A 49 -17.49 -3.21 -9.90
CA TYR A 49 -17.45 -2.45 -8.66
C TYR A 49 -16.51 -3.11 -7.65
N ARG A 50 -15.31 -2.55 -7.51
CA ARG A 50 -14.29 -3.00 -6.54
C ARG A 50 -13.69 -1.76 -5.87
N PRO A 51 -14.37 -1.21 -4.84
CA PRO A 51 -13.99 0.08 -4.30
C PRO A 51 -12.58 0.04 -3.74
N VAL A 52 -11.84 1.14 -3.90
CA VAL A 52 -10.52 1.33 -3.32
C VAL A 52 -10.40 2.71 -2.70
N CYS A 53 -9.64 2.81 -1.64
CA CYS A 53 -9.41 4.05 -0.92
C CYS A 53 -8.09 4.68 -1.38
N GLY A 54 -8.15 5.92 -1.86
CA GLY A 54 -6.99 6.72 -2.18
C GLY A 54 -6.39 7.43 -0.95
N SER A 55 -5.18 7.96 -1.12
CA SER A 55 -4.48 8.75 -0.09
C SER A 55 -5.07 10.15 0.10
N ASP A 56 -5.92 10.56 -0.82
CA ASP A 56 -6.80 11.73 -0.76
C ASP A 56 -8.09 11.48 0.04
N PHE A 57 -8.22 10.32 0.69
CA PHE A 57 -9.42 9.89 1.41
C PHE A 57 -10.67 9.78 0.51
N GLN A 58 -10.46 9.68 -0.81
CA GLN A 58 -11.53 9.48 -1.78
C GLN A 58 -11.67 7.99 -2.08
N THR A 59 -12.92 7.51 -2.11
CA THR A 59 -13.24 6.16 -2.55
C THR A 59 -13.41 6.15 -4.06
N TYR A 60 -12.60 5.36 -4.75
CA TYR A 60 -12.70 5.12 -6.17
C TYR A 60 -13.49 3.82 -6.41
N PRO A 61 -14.41 3.78 -7.40
CA PRO A 61 -15.29 2.64 -7.63
C PRO A 61 -14.55 1.38 -8.09
N ASN A 62 -13.38 1.54 -8.72
CA ASN A 62 -12.49 0.46 -9.12
C ASN A 62 -11.02 0.94 -9.21
N ILE A 63 -10.10 -0.02 -9.30
CA ILE A 63 -8.66 0.25 -9.45
C ILE A 63 -8.36 1.05 -10.73
N CYS A 64 -9.14 0.87 -11.80
CA CYS A 64 -8.95 1.58 -13.06
C CYS A 64 -9.28 3.08 -12.90
N ALA A 65 -10.38 3.41 -12.22
CA ALA A 65 -10.75 4.78 -11.87
C ALA A 65 -9.70 5.44 -10.96
N PHE A 66 -9.12 4.67 -10.03
CA PHE A 66 -7.98 5.13 -9.23
C PHE A 66 -6.75 5.42 -10.09
N GLN A 67 -6.40 4.56 -11.05
CA GLN A 67 -5.29 4.79 -11.97
C GLN A 67 -5.50 6.00 -12.87
N VAL A 68 -6.74 6.24 -13.33
CA VAL A 68 -7.12 7.45 -14.07
C VAL A 68 -6.89 8.69 -13.22
N ALA A 69 -7.30 8.65 -11.95
CA ALA A 69 -7.09 9.73 -11.02
C ALA A 69 -5.61 9.92 -10.66
N GLN A 70 -4.84 8.84 -10.58
CA GLN A 70 -3.40 8.86 -10.35
C GLN A 70 -2.64 9.43 -11.55
N CYS A 71 -3.12 9.18 -12.77
CA CYS A 71 -2.60 9.81 -13.97
C CYS A 71 -2.83 11.33 -13.95
N LYS A 72 -3.99 11.78 -13.48
CA LYS A 72 -4.29 13.22 -13.30
C LYS A 72 -3.54 13.83 -12.11
N ASN A 73 -3.28 13.04 -11.08
CA ASN A 73 -2.63 13.46 -9.85
C ASN A 73 -1.55 12.45 -9.44
N PRO A 74 -0.27 12.67 -9.83
CA PRO A 74 0.81 11.72 -9.55
C PRO A 74 1.13 11.58 -8.06
N ARG A 75 0.60 12.45 -7.19
CA ARG A 75 0.72 12.32 -5.73
C ARG A 75 -0.31 11.36 -5.12
N LEU A 76 -1.32 10.96 -5.89
CA LEU A 76 -2.35 10.03 -5.44
C LEU A 76 -1.77 8.62 -5.28
N ARG A 77 -1.87 8.06 -4.08
CA ARG A 77 -1.44 6.69 -3.77
C ARG A 77 -2.59 5.86 -3.25
N LEU A 78 -2.54 4.56 -3.50
CA LEU A 78 -3.52 3.61 -3.00
C LEU A 78 -3.29 3.46 -1.49
N ARG A 79 -4.33 3.69 -0.68
CA ARG A 79 -4.26 3.53 0.77
C ARG A 79 -4.61 2.11 1.18
N HIS A 80 -5.79 1.63 0.79
CA HIS A 80 -6.23 0.25 0.98
C HIS A 80 -7.35 -0.12 0.00
N HIS A 81 -7.59 -1.42 -0.16
CA HIS A 81 -8.77 -1.91 -0.87
C HIS A 81 -10.03 -1.73 -0.01
N GLY A 82 -11.17 -1.48 -0.64
CA GLY A 82 -12.42 -1.12 0.02
C GLY A 82 -12.70 0.38 0.03
N LYS A 83 -13.85 0.76 0.59
CA LYS A 83 -14.22 2.17 0.77
C LYS A 83 -13.38 2.80 1.87
N CYS A 84 -12.98 4.06 1.69
CA CYS A 84 -12.75 4.95 2.83
C CYS A 84 -14.10 5.18 3.54
#